data_AF-A0ABD1F7U6-F1
#
_entry.id   AF-A0ABD1F7U6-F1
#
_cell.length_a   1.000
_cell.length_b   1.000
_cell.length_c   1.000
_cell.angle_alpha   90.00
_cell.angle_beta   90.00
_cell.angle_gamma   90.00
#
_symmetry.space_group_name_H-M   'P 1'
#
loop_
_entity.id
_entity.type
_entity.pdbx_description
1 polymer ?
#
loop_
_entity_poly.entity_id
_entity_poly.type
_entity_poly.pdbx_seq_one_letter_code
_entity_poly.pdbx_strand_id
1 'polypeptide(L)' 'MKPPHFRRTFCSVCGLEESAVEKLHYFPSIQDRSRLWQVNMNLVFVGDIPRHSRICNNHFTEEQYLNRTN' A
#
# COMPACT_ATOMS: atom_id res chain seq x y z
N MET A 1 30.80 -1.00 -8.67
CA MET A 1 29.60 -0.15 -8.60
C MET A 1 28.48 -0.95 -7.94
N LYS A 2 27.95 -0.52 -6.79
CA LYS A 2 26.77 -1.17 -6.18
C LYS A 2 25.53 -0.70 -6.96
N PRO A 3 24.59 -1.59 -7.33
CA PRO A 3 23.36 -1.15 -7.97
C PRO A 3 22.62 -0.22 -7.01
N PRO A 4 22.00 0.87 -7.50
CA PRO A 4 21.18 1.71 -6.66
C PRO A 4 20.11 0.81 -6.04
N HIS A 5 20.03 0.82 -4.70
CA HIS A 5 18.90 0.23 -3.99
C HIS A 5 17.68 1.07 -4.35
N PHE A 6 17.05 0.78 -5.49
CA PHE A 6 15.76 1.33 -5.88
C PHE A 6 14.78 0.88 -4.81
N ARG A 7 14.62 1.71 -3.77
CA ARG A 7 13.45 1.63 -2.91
C ARG A 7 12.28 1.79 -3.85
N ARG A 8 11.52 0.72 -4.07
CA ARG A 8 10.28 0.79 -4.85
C ARG A 8 9.36 1.78 -4.14
N THR A 9 9.24 2.98 -4.69
CA THR A 9 8.46 4.12 -4.17
C THR A 9 7.24 4.34 -5.06
N PHE A 10 6.56 3.26 -5.43
CA PHE A 10 5.36 3.32 -6.25
C PHE A 10 4.19 2.60 -5.57
N CYS A 11 2.99 3.05 -5.90
CA CYS A 11 1.75 2.39 -5.54
C CYS A 11 1.63 1.05 -6.29
N SER A 12 1.33 -0.02 -5.57
CA SER A 12 1.21 -1.38 -6.11
C SER A 12 -0.08 -1.59 -6.90
N VAL A 13 -1.05 -0.67 -6.78
CA VAL A 13 -2.35 -0.74 -7.44
C VAL A 13 -2.38 0.10 -8.72
N CYS A 14 -1.96 1.37 -8.66
CA CYS A 14 -2.01 2.28 -9.81
C CYS A 14 -0.64 2.61 -10.42
N GLY A 15 0.47 2.14 -9.84
CA GLY A 15 1.82 2.40 -10.35
C GLY A 15 2.35 3.83 -10.13
N LEU A 16 1.57 4.72 -9.50
CA LEU A 16 2.01 6.09 -9.24
C LEU A 16 3.19 6.13 -8.28
N GLU A 17 4.19 6.95 -8.60
CA GLU A 17 5.34 7.20 -7.75
C GLU A 17 4.99 8.10 -6.55
N GLU A 18 5.83 8.06 -5.51
CA GLU A 18 5.69 8.89 -4.30
C GLU A 18 5.63 10.39 -4.61
N SER A 19 6.28 10.85 -5.67
CA SER A 19 6.23 12.25 -6.13
C SER A 19 4.88 12.66 -6.74
N ALA A 20 4.06 11.69 -7.17
CA ALA A 20 2.79 11.91 -7.85
C ALA A 20 1.57 11.73 -6.93
N VAL A 21 1.79 11.39 -5.65
CA VAL A 21 0.73 11.15 -4.66
C VAL A 21 1.07 11.86 -3.37
N GLU A 22 0.08 12.17 -2.55
CA GLU A 22 0.32 12.84 -1.27
C GLU A 22 1.06 11.91 -0.29
N LYS A 23 0.70 10.61 -0.32
CA LYS A 23 1.26 9.64 0.63
C LYS A 23 1.21 8.21 0.11
N LEU A 24 2.25 7.45 0.43
CA LEU A 24 2.30 6.00 0.28
C LEU A 24 2.21 5.30 1.64
N HIS A 25 1.34 4.31 1.73
CA HIS A 25 1.10 3.50 2.92
C HIS A 25 1.63 2.09 2.73
N TYR A 26 2.36 1.60 3.72
CA TYR A 26 2.69 0.18 3.81
C TYR A 26 1.43 -0.61 4.16
N PHE A 27 1.37 -1.85 3.67
CA PHE A 27 0.34 -2.78 4.12
C PHE A 27 0.47 -3.03 5.63
N PRO A 28 -0.66 -3.25 6.32
CA PRO A 28 -0.65 -3.64 7.73
C PRO A 28 0.16 -4.92 7.94
N SER A 29 0.94 -4.98 9.04
CA SER A 29 1.62 -6.21 9.46
C SER A 29 0.65 -7.28 9.98
N ILE A 30 -0.55 -6.88 10.40
CA ILE A 30 -1.62 -7.78 10.84
C ILE A 30 -2.27 -8.41 9.62
N GLN A 31 -2.20 -9.75 9.53
CA GLN A 31 -2.62 -10.52 8.36
C GLN A 31 -4.08 -10.24 7.96
N ASP A 32 -5.01 -10.18 8.92
CA ASP A 32 -6.43 -9.92 8.65
C ASP A 32 -6.66 -8.53 8.02
N ARG A 33 -5.97 -7.50 8.51
CA ARG A 33 -6.07 -6.15 7.94
C ARG A 33 -5.41 -6.08 6.57
N SER A 34 -4.28 -6.76 6.39
CA SER A 34 -3.62 -6.88 5.09
C SER A 34 -4.52 -7.59 4.06
N ARG A 35 -5.23 -8.64 4.49
CA ARG A 35 -6.22 -9.33 3.67
C ARG A 35 -7.37 -8.40 3.28
N LEU A 36 -7.94 -7.66 4.23
CA LEU A 36 -8.99 -6.68 3.94
C LEU A 36 -8.54 -5.63 2.92
N TRP A 37 -7.30 -5.13 3.05
CA TRP A 37 -6.72 -4.21 2.07
C TRP A 37 -6.60 -4.86 0.69
N GLN A 38 -6.07 -6.09 0.61
CA GLN A 38 -5.95 -6.79 -0.67
C GLN A 38 -7.31 -7.00 -1.35
N VAL A 39 -8.32 -7.42 -0.59
CA VAL A 39 -9.69 -7.65 -1.10
C VAL A 39 -10.31 -6.35 -1.60
N ASN A 40 -10.26 -5.27 -0.81
CA ASN A 40 -10.84 -3.99 -1.19
C ASN A 40 -10.17 -3.37 -2.43
N MET A 41 -8.91 -3.70 -2.67
CA MET A 41 -8.12 -3.20 -3.80
C MET A 41 -8.19 -4.11 -5.03
N ASN A 42 -9.01 -5.17 -4.99
CA ASN A 42 -9.05 -6.23 -6.00
C ASN A 42 -7.68 -6.84 -6.32
N LEU A 43 -6.80 -6.93 -5.31
CA LEU A 43 -5.52 -7.59 -5.42
C LEU A 43 -5.68 -9.09 -5.17
N VAL A 44 -4.93 -9.90 -5.91
CA VAL A 44 -4.85 -11.35 -5.66
C VAL A 44 -4.20 -11.54 -4.29
N PHE A 45 -4.91 -12.23 -3.39
CA PHE A 45 -4.38 -12.54 -2.07
C PHE A 45 -3.20 -13.51 -2.19
N VAL A 46 -1.98 -13.02 -1.97
CA VAL A 46 -0.74 -13.82 -2.05
C VAL A 46 -0.20 -14.22 -0.67
N GLY A 47 -1.00 -14.05 0.39
CA GLY A 47 -0.57 -14.28 1.76
C GLY A 47 0.36 -13.17 2.22
N ASP A 48 1.66 -13.40 2.14
CA ASP A 48 2.69 -12.43 2.49
C ASP A 48 2.91 -11.44 1.35
N ILE A 49 2.35 -10.25 1.49
CA ILE A 49 2.68 -9.16 0.58
C ILE A 49 4.15 -8.80 0.78
N PRO A 50 4.93 -8.61 -0.31
CA PRO A 50 6.29 -8.11 -0.20
C PRO A 50 6.36 -6.87 0.69
N ARG A 51 7.32 -6.83 1.63
CA ARG A 51 7.49 -5.73 2.60
C ARG A 51 7.63 -4.33 1.97
N HIS A 52 7.88 -4.27 0.67
CA HIS A 52 8.06 -3.04 -0.10
C HIS A 52 6.82 -2.63 -0.88
N SER A 53 5.76 -3.43 -0.89
CA SER A 53 4.50 -3.06 -1.52
C SER A 53 3.84 -1.95 -0.71
N ARG A 54 3.46 -0.89 -1.40
CA ARG A 54 2.77 0.27 -0.83
C ARG A 54 1.54 0.59 -1.65
N ILE A 55 0.58 1.27 -1.04
CA ILE A 55 -0.63 1.79 -1.70
C ILE A 55 -0.71 3.29 -1.44
N CYS A 56 -1.06 4.09 -2.44
CA CYS A 56 -1.24 5.53 -2.27
C CYS A 56 -2.57 5.91 -1.60
N ASN A 57 -2.62 7.10 -1.02
CA ASN A 57 -3.81 7.66 -0.37
C ASN A 57 -5.05 7.71 -1.28
N ASN A 58 -4.87 7.78 -2.60
CA ASN A 58 -5.97 7.82 -3.59
C ASN A 58 -6.90 6.60 -3.55
N HIS A 59 -6.46 5.48 -2.96
CA HIS A 59 -7.28 4.29 -2.85
C HIS A 59 -8.02 4.18 -1.51
N PHE A 60 -7.87 5.17 -0.63
CA PHE A 60 -8.61 5.24 0.62
C PHE A 60 -9.68 6.31 0.47
N THR A 61 -10.91 5.99 0.84
CA THR A 61 -11.91 7.03 1.06
C THR A 61 -11.61 7.75 2.37
N GLU A 62 -11.97 9.02 2.44
CA GLU A 62 -11.71 9.87 3.62
C GLU A 62 -12.26 9.22 4.91
N GLU A 63 -13.46 8.64 4.82
CA GLU A 63 -14.11 7.90 5.91
C GLU A 63 -13.31 6.67 6.37
N GLN A 64 -12.75 5.90 5.43
CA GLN A 64 -11.94 4.72 5.77
C GLN A 64 -10.54 5.07 6.28
N TYR A 65 -10.01 6.22 5.84
CA TYR A 65 -8.72 6.72 6.29
C TYR A 65 -8.74 7.24 7.73
N LEU A 66 -9.86 7.86 8.12
CA LEU A 66 -10.06 8.46 9.44
C LEU A 66 -10.54 7.47 10.52
N ASN A 67 -10.92 6.24 10.17
CA ASN A 67 -11.44 5.25 11.12
C ASN A 67 -10.35 4.60 12.01
N ARG A 68 -9.42 5.43 12.49
CA ARG A 68 -8.26 5.10 13.33
C ARG A 68 -8.45 5.53 14.79
N THR A 69 -9.67 5.83 15.20
CA THR A 69 -10.01 6.21 16.59
C THR A 69 -11.38 5.64 16.98
N ASN A 70 -11.38 4.38 17.42
CA ASN A 70 -12.08 3.92 18.62
C ASN A 70 -11.54 2.55 19.03
#